data_AF-A0A917UCB5-F1
#
_entry.id   AF-A0A917UCB5-F1
#
_cell.length_a   1.000
_cell.length_b   1.000
_cell.length_c   1.000
_cell.angle_alpha   90.00
_cell.angle_beta   90.00
_cell.angle_gamma   90.00
#
_symmetry.space_group_name_H-M   'P 1'
#
loop_
_entity.id
_entity.type
_entity.pdbx_description
1 polymer ?
#
loop_
_entity_poly.entity_id
_entity_poly.type
_entity_poly.pdbx_seq_one_letter_code
_entity_poly.pdbx_strand_id
1 'polypeptide(L)' 'MNKDAWSGTVAKKSRALLDGSNLYRRLEIRLDDGTHVDVKVDRDLWNQLEVGDRLVQEEGEKPRRG' A
#
# COMPACT_ATOMS: atom_id res chain seq x y z
N MET A 1 10.88 12.31 -6.03
CA MET A 1 10.98 12.21 -4.56
C MET A 1 10.47 10.84 -4.17
N ASN A 2 11.41 9.92 -3.94
CA ASN A 2 11.15 8.62 -3.34
C ASN A 2 10.74 8.93 -1.89
N LYS A 3 9.55 8.57 -1.41
CA LYS A 3 9.28 8.67 0.03
C LYS A 3 9.99 7.48 0.65
N ASP A 4 11.22 7.72 1.07
CA ASP A 4 12.20 6.71 1.46
C ASP A 4 11.78 5.89 2.68
N ALA A 5 11.00 6.41 3.62
CA ALA A 5 10.35 5.53 4.61
C ALA A 5 9.00 6.11 5.02
N TRP A 6 8.03 5.24 5.25
CA TRP A 6 6.71 5.66 5.73
C TRP A 6 6.02 4.56 6.51
N SER A 7 5.12 4.99 7.39
CA SER A 7 4.21 4.12 8.10
C SER A 7 2.80 4.69 8.02
N GLY A 8 1.81 3.81 7.98
CA GLY A 8 0.42 4.22 7.95
C GLY A 8 -0.54 3.05 8.07
N THR A 9 -1.81 3.35 7.84
CA THR A 9 -2.91 2.40 7.97
C THR A 9 -3.61 2.22 6.64
N VAL A 10 -3.98 0.98 6.31
CA VAL A 10 -4.78 0.68 5.13
C VAL A 10 -6.14 1.36 5.26
N ALA A 11 -6.37 2.39 4.46
CA ALA A 11 -7.65 3.10 4.39
C ALA A 11 -8.60 2.43 3.41
N LYS A 12 -8.07 1.88 2.30
CA LYS A 12 -8.88 1.26 1.25
C LYS A 12 -8.12 0.21 0.47
N LYS A 13 -8.85 -0.80 0.00
CA LYS A 13 -8.39 -1.81 -0.95
C LYS A 13 -9.06 -1.58 -2.30
N SER A 14 -8.28 -1.41 -3.37
CA SER A 14 -8.79 -1.39 -4.76
C SER A 14 -7.98 -2.28 -5.70
N ARG A 15 -8.65 -2.79 -6.74
CA ARG A 15 -8.02 -3.49 -7.86
C ARG A 15 -8.20 -2.60 -9.08
N ALA A 16 -7.10 -2.14 -9.65
CA ALA A 16 -7.12 -1.21 -10.78
C ALA A 16 -6.49 -1.85 -12.01
N LEU A 17 -7.02 -1.50 -13.18
CA LEU A 17 -6.41 -1.74 -14.48
C LEU A 17 -5.59 -0.50 -14.82
N LEU A 18 -4.30 -0.64 -15.12
CA LEU A 18 -3.46 0.48 -15.58
C LEU A 18 -3.64 0.71 -17.08
N ASP A 19 -4.02 -0.34 -17.82
CA ASP A 19 -4.02 -0.37 -19.29
C ASP A 19 -4.92 -1.50 -19.88
N GLY A 20 -5.92 -1.96 -19.12
CA GLY A 20 -6.81 -3.05 -19.55
C GLY A 20 -6.19 -4.45 -19.60
N SER A 21 -4.90 -4.59 -19.27
CA SER A 21 -4.14 -5.82 -19.49
C SER A 21 -3.62 -6.48 -18.20
N ASN A 22 -3.43 -5.71 -17.13
CA ASN A 22 -3.03 -6.24 -15.83
C ASN A 22 -3.81 -5.63 -14.67
N LEU A 23 -4.37 -6.49 -13.81
CA LEU A 23 -5.03 -6.11 -12.56
C LEU A 23 -3.99 -6.01 -11.44
N TYR A 24 -3.59 -4.79 -11.09
CA TYR A 24 -2.73 -4.54 -9.94
C TYR A 24 -3.59 -4.38 -8.68
N ARG A 25 -3.00 -4.76 -7.55
CA ARG A 25 -3.58 -4.63 -6.21
C ARG A 25 -3.03 -3.34 -5.61
N ARG A 26 -3.92 -2.38 -5.33
CA ARG A 26 -3.57 -1.06 -4.83
C ARG A 26 -4.22 -0.81 -3.48
N LEU A 27 -3.40 -0.48 -2.50
CA LEU A 27 -3.84 -0.04 -1.18
C LEU A 27 -3.74 1.48 -1.12
N GLU A 28 -4.81 2.12 -0.67
CA GLU A 28 -4.74 3.50 -0.20
C GLU A 28 -4.32 3.45 1.26
N ILE A 29 -3.18 4.06 1.59
CA ILE A 29 -2.64 4.11 2.94
C ILE A 29 -2.80 5.53 3.46
N ARG A 30 -3.42 5.67 4.64
CA ARG A 30 -3.39 6.92 5.41
C ARG A 30 -2.12 6.93 6.26
N LEU A 31 -1.21 7.83 5.95
CA LEU A 31 0.02 8.04 6.70
C LEU A 31 -0.26 8.72 8.05
N ASP A 32 0.71 8.63 8.96
CA ASP A 32 0.61 9.25 10.30
C ASP A 32 0.46 10.78 10.25
N ASP A 33 0.98 11.42 9.19
CA ASP A 33 0.81 12.86 8.92
C ASP A 33 -0.59 13.22 8.39
N GLY A 34 -1.47 12.22 8.23
CA GLY A 34 -2.84 12.38 7.72
C GLY A 34 -2.95 12.41 6.20
N THR A 35 -1.83 12.39 5.47
CA THR A 35 -1.84 12.31 4.00
C THR A 35 -2.17 10.89 3.53
N HIS A 36 -2.64 10.78 2.28
CA HIS A 36 -2.94 9.48 1.67
C HIS A 36 -1.96 9.18 0.54
N VAL A 37 -1.50 7.93 0.47
CA VAL A 37 -0.63 7.44 -0.60
C VAL A 37 -1.17 6.14 -1.18
N ASP A 38 -0.97 5.98 -2.49
CA ASP A 38 -1.37 4.78 -3.22
C ASP A 38 -0.18 3.83 -3.38
N VAL A 39 -0.29 2.64 -2.80
CA VAL A 39 0.79 1.64 -2.76
C VAL A 39 0.38 0.42 -3.56
N LYS A 40 1.24 -0.01 -4.49
CA LYS A 40 1.08 -1.29 -5.19
C LYS A 40 1.69 -2.39 -4.33
N VAL A 41 0.93 -3.47 -4.15
CA VAL A 41 1.37 -4.65 -3.40
C VAL A 41 1.22 -5.90 -4.25
N ASP A 42 1.99 -6.93 -3.91
CA ASP A 42 1.82 -8.24 -4.50
C ASP A 42 0.55 -8.94 -3.97
N ARG A 43 0.30 -10.16 -4.48
CA ARG A 43 -0.89 -10.93 -4.13
C ARG A 43 -0.89 -11.39 -2.68
N ASP A 44 0.26 -11.81 -2.18
CA ASP A 44 0.35 -12.47 -0.88
C ASP A 44 0.14 -11.46 0.22
N LEU A 45 0.83 -10.32 0.14
CA LEU A 45 0.64 -9.21 1.07
C LEU A 45 -0.80 -8.67 1.03
N TRP A 46 -1.38 -8.52 -0.17
CA TRP A 46 -2.77 -8.10 -0.29
C TRP A 46 -3.78 -9.02 0.39
N ASN A 47 -3.56 -10.33 0.32
CA ASN A 47 -4.46 -11.30 0.94
C ASN A 47 -4.35 -11.30 2.47
N GLN A 48 -3.22 -10.87 3.01
CA GLN A 48 -2.97 -10.80 4.45
C GLN A 48 -3.48 -9.52 5.11
N LEU A 49 -3.75 -8.47 4.33
CA LEU A 49 -4.10 -7.15 4.84
C LEU A 49 -5.59 -6.86 4.75
N GLU A 50 -6.15 -6.26 5.78
CA GLU A 50 -7.51 -5.73 5.85
C GLU A 50 -7.49 -4.20 5.98
N VAL A 51 -8.63 -3.54 5.75
CA VAL A 51 -8.76 -2.12 6.07
C VAL A 51 -8.60 -1.93 7.57
N GLY A 52 -7.77 -0.98 7.98
CA GLY A 52 -7.39 -0.78 9.38
C GLY A 52 -6.04 -1.40 9.78
N ASP A 53 -5.45 -2.27 8.95
CA ASP A 53 -4.13 -2.81 9.23
C ASP A 53 -3.00 -1.78 9.08
N ARG A 54 -1.96 -1.93 9.91
CA ARG A 54 -0.73 -1.14 9.81
C ARG A 54 0.16 -1.66 8.69
N LEU A 55 0.73 -0.74 7.91
CA LEU A 55 1.70 -1.02 6.88
C LEU A 55 2.91 -0.09 7.03
N VAL A 56 4.10 -0.64 6.82
CA VAL A 56 5.37 0.10 6.89
C VAL A 56 6.16 -0.20 5.63
N GLN A 57 6.86 0.81 5.13
CA GLN A 57 7.86 0.65 4.09
C GLN A 57 9.14 1.35 4.54
N GLU A 58 10.22 0.59 4.63
CA GLU A 58 11.57 1.10 4.89
C GLU A 58 12.26 1.48 3.57
N GLU A 59 13.35 2.22 3.67
CA GLU A 59 14.10 2.73 2.51
C GLU A 59 14.68 1.61 1.66
N GLY A 60 14.31 1.63 0.38
CA GLY A 60 14.70 0.60 -0.58
C GLY A 60 14.00 -0.75 -0.40
N GLU A 61 13.14 -0.91 0.60
CA GLU A 61 12.41 -2.16 0.84
C GLU A 61 10.99 -2.16 0.25
N LYS A 62 10.44 -3.37 0.12
CA LYS A 62 9.01 -3.55 -0.21
C LYS A 62 8.16 -3.29 1.03
N PRO A 63 6.92 -2.79 0.86
CA PRO A 63 5.98 -2.65 1.97
C PRO A 63 5.75 -3.99 2.67
N ARG A 64 5.61 -3.96 4.00
CA ARG A 64 5.29 -5.12 4.83
C ARG A 64 4.33 -4.73 5.95
N ARG A 65 3.61 -5.72 6.48
CA ARG A 65 2.74 -5.52 7.64
C ARG A 65 3.59 -5.04 8.84
N GLY A 66 3.09 -3.99 9.51
CA GLY A 66 3.73 -3.33 10.65
C GLY A 66 3.19 -3.79 11.99
#